data_AF-A0A559J7Z0-F1
#
_entry.id   AF-A0A559J7Z0-F1
#
_cell.length_a   1.000
_cell.length_b   1.000
_cell.length_c   1.000
_cell.angle_alpha   90.00
_cell.angle_beta   90.00
_cell.angle_gamma   90.00
#
_symmetry.space_group_name_H-M   'P 1'
#
loop_
_entity.id
_entity.type
_entity.pdbx_description
1 polymer ?
#
loop_
_entity_poly.entity_id
_entity_poly.type
_entity_poly.pdbx_seq_one_letter_code
_entity_poly.pdbx_strand_id
1 'polypeptide(L)' 'MLAFYPRFIRTFDDLPGQLSLLIHAWNGCNMRCYGCHNADELIAKPPKDHLSGAQVVERLSGYDAMFDAVLFSGGEF' A
#
# COMPACT_ATOMS: atom_id res chain seq x y z
N MET A 1 6.71 5.00 -13.14
CA MET A 1 6.81 3.58 -12.72
C MET A 1 6.24 3.51 -11.31
N LEU A 2 5.27 2.63 -11.04
CA LEU A 2 4.68 2.50 -9.71
C LEU A 2 5.71 1.89 -8.75
N ALA A 3 5.92 2.53 -7.61
CA ALA A 3 6.75 2.05 -6.52
C ALA A 3 5.86 1.67 -5.34
N PHE A 4 6.21 0.60 -4.62
CA PHE A 4 5.45 0.13 -3.47
C PHE A 4 6.34 0.01 -2.24
N TYR A 5 5.78 0.31 -1.07
CA TYR A 5 6.47 0.13 0.19
C TYR A 5 6.73 -1.37 0.45
N PRO A 6 7.94 -1.76 0.90
CA PRO A 6 8.26 -3.17 1.15
C PRO A 6 7.48 -3.81 2.31
N ARG A 7 6.86 -3.00 3.17
CA ARG A 7 6.08 -3.48 4.32
C ARG A 7 4.63 -3.66 3.90
N PHE A 8 4.17 -4.90 3.86
CA PHE A 8 2.76 -5.24 3.75
C PHE A 8 2.15 -5.34 5.15
N ILE A 9 0.94 -4.84 5.33
CA ILE A 9 0.28 -4.74 6.62
C ILE A 9 -0.95 -5.65 6.60
N ARG A 10 -1.08 -6.51 7.60
CA ARG A 10 -2.29 -7.32 7.80
C ARG A 10 -3.26 -6.50 8.63
N THR A 11 -4.50 -6.40 8.18
CA THR A 11 -5.51 -5.53 8.81
C THR A 11 -6.88 -6.20 8.79
N PHE A 12 -7.66 -5.92 9.82
CA PHE A 12 -9.09 -6.24 9.91
C PHE A 12 -9.95 -4.97 9.93
N ASP A 13 -9.32 -3.80 10.04
CA ASP A 13 -9.99 -2.53 10.29
C ASP A 13 -10.30 -1.79 8.97
N ASP A 14 -9.40 -1.89 7.98
CA ASP A 14 -9.55 -1.20 6.69
C ASP A 14 -10.64 -1.81 5.80
N LEU A 15 -10.94 -3.10 6.00
CA LEU A 15 -12.09 -3.78 5.40
C LEU A 15 -12.79 -4.65 6.47
N PRO A 16 -13.78 -4.10 7.18
CA PRO A 16 -14.41 -4.77 8.30
C PRO A 16 -14.95 -6.16 7.94
N GLY A 17 -14.60 -7.15 8.74
CA GLY A 17 -15.03 -8.55 8.57
C GLY A 17 -14.22 -9.36 7.57
N GLN A 18 -13.13 -8.81 7.01
CA GLN A 18 -12.26 -9.50 6.06
C GLN A 18 -10.80 -9.40 6.53
N LEU A 19 -10.08 -10.52 6.57
CA LEU A 19 -8.63 -10.51 6.79
C LEU A 19 -7.94 -9.99 5.52
N SER A 20 -7.44 -8.77 5.60
CA SER A 20 -6.93 -8.05 4.43
C SER A 20 -5.43 -7.80 4.50
N LEU A 21 -4.81 -7.69 3.33
CA LEU A 21 -3.41 -7.29 3.17
C LEU A 21 -3.32 -5.92 2.53
N LEU A 22 -2.94 -4.91 3.31
CA LEU A 22 -2.74 -3.54 2.88
C LEU A 22 -1.33 -3.32 2.33
N ILE A 23 -1.26 -2.78 1.12
CA ILE A 23 -0.04 -2.44 0.41
C ILE A 23 -0.08 -0.95 0.06
N HIS A 24 0.91 -0.20 0.52
CA HIS A 24 1.05 1.21 0.17
C HIS A 24 1.86 1.39 -1.12
N ALA A 25 1.28 2.10 -2.09
CA ALA A 25 1.97 2.61 -3.25
C ALA A 25 2.55 4.01 -2.94
N TRP A 26 3.74 4.28 -3.46
CA TRP A 26 4.31 5.62 -3.55
C TRP A 26 4.17 6.13 -5.00
N ASN A 27 3.10 6.88 -5.22
CA ASN A 27 2.75 7.53 -6.49
C ASN A 27 2.61 9.06 -6.36
N GLY A 28 2.84 9.61 -5.15
CA GLY A 28 2.46 10.99 -4.82
C GLY A 28 0.94 11.12 -4.60
N CYS A 29 0.46 12.33 -4.31
CA CYS A 29 -0.96 12.62 -4.16
C CYS A 29 -1.30 14.03 -4.69
N ASN A 30 -2.23 14.12 -5.65
CA ASN A 30 -2.63 15.37 -6.31
C ASN A 30 -3.72 16.14 -5.52
N MET A 31 -4.43 15.47 -4.62
CA MET A 31 -5.59 16.02 -3.92
C MET A 31 -5.23 16.99 -2.79
N ARG A 32 -4.04 16.83 -2.18
CA ARG A 32 -3.53 17.66 -1.06
C ARG A 32 -4.58 17.90 0.04
N CYS A 33 -5.33 16.86 0.39
CA CYS A 33 -6.44 16.95 1.33
C CYS A 33 -5.99 17.49 2.68
N TYR A 34 -6.74 18.46 3.22
CA TYR A 34 -6.53 18.96 4.56
C TYR A 34 -6.76 17.84 5.59
N GLY A 35 -5.79 17.62 6.48
CA GLY A 35 -5.86 16.57 7.50
C GLY A 35 -5.47 15.17 7.03
N CYS A 36 -4.78 15.03 5.88
CA CYS A 36 -4.26 13.73 5.46
C CYS A 36 -3.20 13.20 6.44
N HIS A 37 -3.53 12.10 7.14
CA HIS A 37 -2.59 11.45 8.07
C HIS A 37 -1.40 10.80 7.36
N ASN A 38 -1.53 10.52 6.07
CA ASN A 38 -0.52 9.82 5.28
C ASN A 38 0.44 10.77 4.55
N ALA A 39 0.21 12.09 4.61
CA ALA A 39 0.96 13.05 3.81
C ALA A 39 2.46 12.99 4.11
N ASP A 40 2.86 13.10 5.38
CA ASP A 40 4.27 13.17 5.76
C ASP A 40 5.01 11.84 5.62
N GLU A 41 4.31 10.73 5.87
CA GLU A 41 4.89 9.39 5.90
C GLU A 41 4.88 8.70 4.53
N LEU A 42 3.76 8.81 3.79
CA LEU A 42 3.55 8.04 2.57
C LEU A 42 3.61 8.88 1.29
N ILE A 43 3.47 10.21 1.36
CA ILE A 43 3.36 11.05 0.15
C ILE A 43 4.59 11.94 -0.03
N ALA A 44 4.94 12.72 0.99
CA ALA A 44 5.89 13.82 0.89
C ALA A 44 7.34 13.35 0.66
N LYS A 45 7.66 12.10 1.00
CA LYS A 45 9.01 11.56 0.91
C LYS A 45 9.02 10.24 0.13
N PRO A 46 9.91 10.07 -0.85
CA PRO A 46 10.14 8.77 -1.46
C PRO A 46 10.57 7.75 -0.41
N PRO A 47 10.10 6.50 -0.50
CA PRO A 47 10.59 5.44 0.36
C PRO A 47 12.07 5.17 0.04
N LYS A 48 12.87 4.90 1.08
CA LYS A 48 14.29 4.57 0.92
C LYS A 48 14.48 3.28 0.12
N ASP A 49 13.64 2.29 0.39
CA ASP A 49 13.56 1.01 -0.30
C ASP A 49 12.17 0.84 -0.90
N HIS A 50 12.07 0.30 -2.11
CA HIS A 50 10.80 0.09 -2.78
C HIS A 50 10.77 -1.22 -3.55
N LEU A 51 9.55 -1.69 -3.80
CA LEU A 51 9.27 -2.80 -4.70
C LEU A 51 8.69 -2.24 -6.00
N SER A 52 9.06 -2.87 -7.11
CA SER A 52 8.33 -2.75 -8.38
C SER A 52 7.03 -3.55 -8.33
N GLY A 53 6.09 -3.26 -9.23
CA GLY A 53 4.84 -4.04 -9.33
C GLY A 53 5.08 -5.54 -9.57
N ALA A 54 6.09 -5.91 -10.36
CA ALA A 54 6.44 -7.31 -10.59
C ALA A 54 6.89 -8.01 -9.30
N GLN A 55 7.71 -7.35 -8.49
CA GLN A 55 8.14 -7.88 -7.18
C GLN A 55 6.99 -7.99 -6.18
N VAL A 56 6.01 -7.06 -6.24
CA VAL A 56 4.79 -7.17 -5.42
C VAL A 56 3.98 -8.40 -5.82
N VAL A 57 3.76 -8.62 -7.12
CA VAL A 57 3.03 -9.80 -7.62
C VAL A 57 3.76 -11.10 -7.26
N GLU A 58 5.06 -11.16 -7.46
CA GLU A 58 5.89 -12.31 -7.07
C GLU A 58 5.74 -12.61 -5.59
N ARG A 59 5.81 -11.58 -4.73
CA ARG A 59 5.64 -11.76 -3.28
C ARG A 59 4.23 -12.20 -2.90
N LEU A 60 3.20 -11.65 -3.55
CA LEU A 60 1.80 -12.03 -3.33
C LEU A 60 1.54 -13.49 -3.70
N SER A 61 2.26 -14.05 -4.67
CA SER A 61 2.15 -15.47 -5.03
C SER A 61 2.47 -16.42 -3.86
N GLY A 62 3.27 -15.98 -2.89
CA GLY A 62 3.59 -16.74 -1.68
C GLY A 62 2.55 -16.67 -0.57
N TYR A 63 1.47 -15.90 -0.76
CA TYR A 63 0.40 -15.68 0.24
C TYR A 63 -0.95 -16.25 -0.21
N ASP A 64 -0.93 -17.20 -1.14
CA ASP A 64 -2.16 -17.78 -1.69
C ASP A 64 -3.07 -18.33 -0.57
N ALA A 65 -4.37 -18.02 -0.68
CA ALA A 65 -5.41 -18.34 0.29
C ALA A 65 -5.22 -17.83 1.74
N MET A 66 -4.26 -16.94 2.02
CA MET A 66 -4.04 -16.40 3.38
C MET A 66 -4.90 -15.18 3.72
N PHE A 67 -5.37 -14.45 2.72
CA PHE A 67 -6.09 -13.19 2.85
C PHE A 67 -7.35 -13.21 2.00
N ASP A 68 -8.43 -12.62 2.51
CA ASP A 68 -9.69 -12.48 1.79
C ASP A 68 -9.62 -11.36 0.75
N ALA A 69 -8.79 -10.35 0.99
CA ALA A 69 -8.61 -9.20 0.12
C ALA A 69 -7.19 -8.61 0.17
N VAL A 70 -6.78 -8.00 -0.94
CA VAL A 70 -5.58 -7.14 -1.02
C VAL A 70 -6.05 -5.70 -1.23
N LEU A 71 -5.63 -4.80 -0.35
CA LEU A 71 -5.98 -3.39 -0.37
C LEU A 71 -4.77 -2.59 -0.88
N PHE A 72 -4.97 -1.82 -1.94
CA PHE A 72 -3.97 -0.85 -2.39
C PHE A 72 -4.34 0.53 -1.85
N SER A 73 -3.41 1.16 -1.15
CA SER A 73 -3.54 2.50 -0.60
C SER A 73 -2.28 3.31 -0.90
N GLY A 74 -2.24 4.57 -0.48
CA GLY A 74 -1.14 5.50 -0.76
C GLY A 74 -1.69 6.90 -0.96
N GLY A 75 -1.38 7.49 -2.12
CA GLY A 75 -1.99 8.72 -2.60
C GLY A 75 -2.76 8.52 -3.90
N GLU A 76 -3.53 9.53 -4.29
CA GLU A 76 -4.25 9.54 -5.56
C GLU A 76 -3.49 10.43 -6.55
N PHE A 77 -3.12 9.91 -7.72
CA PHE A 77 -2.35 10.65 -8.72
C PHE A 77 -3.05 10.71 -10.07
#